data_AF-A0A8J5X043-F1
#
_entry.id   AF-A0A8J5X043-F1
#
_cell.length_a   1.000
_cell.length_b   1.000
_cell.length_c   1.000
_cell.angle_alpha   90.00
_cell.angle_beta   90.00
_cell.angle_gamma   90.00
#
_symmetry.space_group_name_H-M   'P 1'
#
loop_
_entity.id
_entity.type
_entity.pdbx_description
1 polymer ?
#
loop_
_entity_poly.entity_id
_entity_poly.type
_entity_poly.pdbx_seq_one_letter_code
_entity_poly.pdbx_strand_id
1 'polypeptide(L)'
;MKNGEAVGGGGGGSSISPLVSFLLGAAMAIVCILFVVSASPGRRLADISAWSNATATAEDTPQEVAAASNITAAPSPVQAPAPVSAYGDLEEVLRRAAMKDRTVIMTQINAAWTKPGSLLDLFLESFRTGEGGVARLLDHLVIVSMDPAAYEGCQAVHRHCYFLRTTGVDYRSEKMFMSKDYLEMMWGRNKFQQTVLQLGYNFLFTDVDVMWFRDPFRHISMGADMAISTDVFMGDPYSLGNFPNGGFLFVRSSNKTVELYRSWQQGRWRFFGKHEQDVFNLIKHEQAARLQLTIQFLDTTYISGFCQLSKDLDKICTLHANCCVGLAAKLHDLRSVLDVWTNYTAAPPEDRRAGKFQWNLPGICIH
;
A
#
# COMPACT_ATOMS: atom_id res chain seq x y z
N MET A 1 16.92 29.71 -59.59
CA MET A 1 15.58 29.11 -59.79
C MET A 1 15.76 27.87 -60.65
N LYS A 2 15.63 26.67 -60.06
CA LYS A 2 15.76 25.37 -60.73
C LYS A 2 14.69 24.44 -60.18
N ASN A 3 14.13 23.65 -61.10
CA ASN A 3 12.97 22.77 -61.03
C ASN A 3 13.10 21.58 -60.06
N GLY A 4 11.96 20.94 -59.79
CA GLY A 4 11.88 19.52 -59.40
C GLY A 4 10.47 19.06 -59.00
N GLU A 5 9.73 18.48 -59.95
CA GLU A 5 8.56 17.61 -59.72
C GLU A 5 8.93 16.35 -58.92
N ALA A 6 8.00 15.80 -58.12
CA ALA A 6 7.61 14.39 -58.20
C ALA A 6 6.52 13.98 -57.17
N VAL A 7 5.41 13.48 -57.74
CA VAL A 7 4.72 12.22 -57.41
C VAL A 7 3.92 12.12 -56.10
N GLY A 8 2.61 11.96 -56.29
CA GLY A 8 1.67 11.50 -55.28
C GLY A 8 1.66 9.97 -55.11
N GLY A 9 1.27 9.55 -53.91
CA GLY A 9 0.92 8.17 -53.58
C GLY A 9 -0.30 8.19 -52.65
N GLY A 10 -1.48 7.90 -53.20
CA GLY A 10 -2.71 7.71 -52.45
C GLY A 10 -2.69 6.39 -51.69
N GLY A 11 -2.69 6.46 -50.36
CA GLY A 11 -3.00 5.34 -49.48
C GLY A 11 -4.43 5.49 -48.96
N GLY A 12 -5.38 4.78 -49.58
CA GLY A 12 -6.76 4.70 -49.12
C GLY A 12 -6.84 3.98 -47.77
N GLY A 13 -7.05 4.73 -46.69
CA GLY A 13 -7.43 4.18 -45.40
C GLY A 13 -8.93 3.83 -45.42
N SER A 14 -9.24 2.54 -45.46
CA SER A 14 -10.60 2.03 -45.28
C SER A 14 -11.13 2.43 -43.91
N SER A 15 -12.02 3.44 -43.86
CA SER A 15 -12.76 3.79 -42.65
C SER A 15 -13.81 2.70 -42.37
N ILE A 16 -13.56 1.87 -41.35
CA ILE A 16 -14.53 0.90 -40.87
C ILE A 16 -15.67 1.69 -40.21
N SER A 17 -16.91 1.49 -40.68
CA SER A 17 -18.05 2.24 -40.17
C SER A 17 -18.30 1.93 -38.68
N PRO A 18 -18.80 2.89 -37.89
CA PRO A 18 -19.07 2.68 -36.46
C PRO A 18 -20.00 1.49 -36.19
N LEU A 19 -20.88 1.17 -37.15
CA LEU A 19 -21.79 0.03 -37.09
C LEU A 19 -21.04 -1.31 -37.15
N VAL A 20 -19.99 -1.40 -37.98
CA VAL A 20 -19.17 -2.62 -38.09
C VAL A 20 -18.32 -2.82 -36.84
N SER A 21 -17.76 -1.74 -36.28
CA SER A 21 -17.06 -1.78 -34.98
C SER A 21 -17.99 -2.18 -33.83
N PHE A 22 -19.24 -1.73 -33.84
CA PHE A 22 -20.25 -2.11 -32.85
C PHE A 22 -20.65 -3.59 -32.97
N LEU A 23 -20.87 -4.09 -34.20
CA LEU A 23 -21.21 -5.50 -34.43
C LEU A 23 -20.06 -6.44 -34.07
N LEU A 24 -18.81 -6.06 -34.35
CA LEU A 24 -17.61 -6.79 -33.90
C LEU A 24 -17.50 -6.80 -32.37
N GLY A 25 -17.77 -5.66 -31.71
CA GLY A 25 -17.77 -5.57 -30.25
C GLY A 25 -18.86 -6.43 -29.60
N ALA A 26 -20.06 -6.43 -30.15
CA ALA A 26 -21.19 -7.24 -29.66
C ALA A 26 -20.94 -8.75 -29.85
N ALA A 27 -20.36 -9.16 -30.98
CA ALA A 27 -19.99 -10.56 -31.23
C ALA A 27 -18.92 -11.05 -30.25
N MET A 28 -17.91 -10.22 -29.94
CA MET A 28 -16.87 -10.54 -28.96
C MET A 28 -17.44 -10.67 -27.53
N ALA A 29 -18.40 -9.83 -27.15
CA ALA A 29 -19.05 -9.93 -25.84
C ALA A 29 -19.86 -11.23 -25.67
N ILE A 30 -20.57 -11.67 -26.72
CA ILE A 30 -21.31 -12.94 -26.72
C ILE A 30 -20.36 -14.13 -26.60
N VAL A 31 -19.23 -14.11 -27.31
CA VAL A 31 -18.19 -15.15 -27.20
C VAL A 31 -17.59 -15.19 -25.79
N CYS A 32 -17.28 -14.04 -25.18
CA CYS A 32 -16.78 -13.98 -23.81
C CYS A 32 -17.80 -14.54 -22.79
N ILE A 33 -19.09 -14.25 -22.95
CA ILE A 33 -20.15 -14.79 -22.07
C ILE A 33 -20.24 -16.32 -22.22
N LEU A 34 -20.17 -16.85 -23.44
CA LEU A 34 -20.20 -18.30 -23.68
C LEU A 34 -18.97 -19.02 -23.09
N PHE A 35 -17.78 -18.41 -23.14
CA PHE A 35 -16.58 -18.96 -22.49
C PHE A 35 -16.68 -18.94 -20.96
N VAL A 36 -17.24 -17.89 -20.35
CA VAL A 36 -17.43 -17.81 -18.89
C VAL A 36 -18.48 -18.81 -18.40
N VAL A 37 -19.55 -19.02 -19.18
CA VAL A 37 -20.60 -20.01 -18.88
C VAL A 37 -20.09 -21.45 -19.07
N SER A 38 -19.20 -21.70 -20.05
CA SER A 38 -18.60 -23.02 -20.28
C SER A 38 -17.45 -23.36 -19.31
N ALA A 39 -16.82 -22.37 -18.67
CA ALA A 39 -15.73 -22.57 -17.72
C ALA A 39 -16.19 -22.86 -16.28
N SER A 40 -17.50 -22.96 -16.04
CA SER A 40 -18.11 -23.10 -14.71
C SER A 40 -19.01 -24.33 -14.58
N PRO A 41 -18.50 -25.58 -14.59
CA PRO A 41 -19.34 -26.75 -14.36
C PRO A 41 -19.61 -26.88 -12.86
N GLY A 42 -20.61 -26.17 -12.32
CA GLY A 42 -20.91 -26.29 -10.89
C GLY A 42 -22.03 -25.50 -10.23
N ARG A 43 -22.83 -24.67 -10.93
CA ARG A 43 -23.97 -23.97 -10.30
C ARG A 43 -25.30 -24.45 -10.86
N ARG A 44 -25.97 -25.32 -10.09
CA ARG A 44 -27.38 -25.68 -10.28
C ARG A 44 -28.27 -24.48 -9.95
N LEU A 45 -29.22 -24.20 -10.84
CA LEU A 45 -30.36 -23.30 -10.63
C LEU A 45 -31.51 -24.11 -10.00
N ALA A 46 -31.68 -23.96 -8.70
CA ALA A 46 -32.87 -24.23 -7.87
C ALA A 46 -32.54 -23.56 -6.53
N ASP A 47 -33.28 -22.59 -5.99
CA ASP A 47 -34.70 -22.66 -5.67
C ASP A 47 -35.40 -21.30 -5.83
N ILE A 48 -36.49 -21.29 -6.59
CA ILE A 48 -37.58 -20.31 -6.45
C ILE A 48 -38.85 -21.14 -6.21
N SER A 49 -39.31 -21.15 -4.96
CA SER A 49 -40.67 -21.44 -4.46
C SER A 49 -40.52 -21.78 -2.96
N ALA A 50 -41.36 -21.39 -2.02
CA ALA A 50 -42.74 -20.96 -2.09
C ALA A 50 -43.07 -20.02 -0.92
N TRP A 51 -43.95 -19.08 -1.23
CA TRP A 51 -44.84 -18.40 -0.31
C TRP A 51 -45.90 -19.41 0.18
N SER A 52 -46.21 -19.46 1.47
CA SER A 52 -47.60 -19.65 1.94
C SER A 52 -47.75 -19.30 3.42
N ASN A 53 -48.88 -18.63 3.68
CA ASN A 53 -49.34 -18.07 4.94
C ASN A 53 -49.94 -19.14 5.88
N ALA A 54 -50.09 -18.74 7.14
CA ALA A 54 -51.37 -18.70 7.88
C ALA A 54 -51.40 -19.46 9.23
N THR A 55 -51.42 -18.64 10.29
CA THR A 55 -52.36 -18.61 11.45
C THR A 55 -52.44 -19.72 12.51
N ALA A 56 -52.52 -19.21 13.75
CA ALA A 56 -52.76 -19.84 15.04
C ALA A 56 -54.15 -20.47 15.20
N THR A 57 -54.28 -21.38 16.19
CA THR A 57 -55.29 -21.34 17.27
C THR A 57 -54.95 -22.36 18.39
N ALA A 58 -55.30 -22.00 19.63
CA ALA A 58 -55.39 -22.83 20.84
C ALA A 58 -56.48 -23.94 20.66
N GLU A 59 -56.65 -24.98 21.48
CA GLU A 59 -56.74 -25.07 22.94
C GLU A 59 -56.86 -26.56 23.36
N ASP A 60 -56.70 -26.82 24.66
CA ASP A 60 -57.28 -27.91 25.47
C ASP A 60 -56.43 -29.09 25.99
N THR A 61 -56.63 -29.38 27.28
CA THR A 61 -55.97 -30.37 28.17
C THR A 61 -57.09 -31.30 28.72
N PRO A 62 -56.87 -32.52 29.32
CA PRO A 62 -56.06 -32.68 30.55
C PRO A 62 -55.40 -34.06 30.83
N GLN A 63 -54.42 -34.01 31.74
CA GLN A 63 -53.96 -35.01 32.74
C GLN A 63 -53.61 -36.45 32.35
N GLU A 64 -52.31 -36.79 32.52
CA GLU A 64 -51.91 -37.98 33.30
C GLU A 64 -50.49 -37.81 33.89
N VAL A 65 -50.29 -38.35 35.09
CA VAL A 65 -49.14 -38.13 35.97
C VAL A 65 -48.12 -39.27 35.79
N ALA A 66 -46.89 -39.00 35.37
CA ALA A 66 -45.74 -39.87 35.69
C ALA A 66 -44.37 -39.26 35.35
N ALA A 67 -43.46 -39.40 36.33
CA ALA A 67 -42.00 -39.54 36.21
C ALA A 67 -41.17 -38.38 35.63
N ALA A 68 -40.62 -37.58 36.55
CA ALA A 68 -39.47 -36.73 36.32
C ALA A 68 -38.28 -37.53 35.74
N SER A 69 -37.88 -37.21 34.52
CA SER A 69 -36.59 -37.60 33.95
C SER A 69 -35.75 -36.33 33.79
N ASN A 70 -34.76 -36.19 34.67
CA ASN A 70 -33.70 -35.18 34.57
C ASN A 70 -32.92 -35.39 33.26
N ILE A 71 -33.17 -34.56 32.25
CA ILE A 71 -32.27 -34.42 31.12
C ILE A 71 -31.25 -33.34 31.50
N THR A 72 -30.11 -33.79 32.00
CA THR A 72 -28.91 -32.97 32.07
C THR A 72 -28.47 -32.64 30.65
N ALA A 73 -28.65 -31.37 30.24
CA ALA A 73 -28.01 -30.86 29.04
C ALA A 73 -26.49 -30.95 29.23
N ALA A 74 -25.83 -31.75 28.39
CA ALA A 74 -24.37 -31.81 28.37
C ALA A 74 -23.82 -30.41 28.06
N PRO A 75 -22.81 -29.92 28.80
CA PRO A 75 -22.18 -28.65 28.47
C PRO A 75 -21.56 -28.78 27.08
N SER A 76 -21.86 -27.82 26.20
CA SER A 76 -21.16 -27.69 24.92
C SER A 76 -19.65 -27.70 25.18
N PRO A 77 -18.84 -28.35 24.33
CA PRO A 77 -17.40 -28.32 24.52
C PRO A 77 -16.96 -26.87 24.50
N VAL A 78 -16.39 -26.40 25.61
CA VAL A 78 -15.72 -25.10 25.68
C VAL A 78 -14.66 -25.14 24.59
N GLN A 79 -14.89 -24.40 23.51
CA GLN A 79 -13.90 -24.25 22.45
C GLN A 79 -12.62 -23.76 23.11
N ALA A 80 -11.57 -24.58 23.02
CA ALA A 80 -10.25 -24.20 23.51
C ALA A 80 -9.91 -22.82 22.93
N PRO A 81 -9.34 -21.90 23.72
CA PRO A 81 -8.91 -20.60 23.20
C PRO A 81 -8.07 -20.85 21.96
N ALA A 82 -8.40 -20.16 20.86
CA ALA A 82 -7.58 -20.22 19.66
C ALA A 82 -6.12 -19.97 20.07
N PRO A 83 -5.16 -20.78 19.59
CA PRO A 83 -3.76 -20.60 19.94
C PRO A 83 -3.38 -19.15 19.70
N VAL A 84 -2.78 -18.51 20.71
CA VAL A 84 -2.32 -17.12 20.61
C VAL A 84 -1.38 -17.05 19.40
N SER A 85 -1.74 -16.26 18.39
CA SER A 85 -0.93 -16.13 17.18
C SER A 85 0.50 -15.77 17.57
N ALA A 86 1.48 -16.33 16.86
CA ALA A 86 2.89 -16.00 17.08
C ALA A 86 3.18 -14.49 16.91
N TYR A 87 2.24 -13.77 16.30
CA TYR A 87 2.28 -12.34 16.04
C TYR A 87 1.29 -11.54 16.90
N GLY A 88 0.83 -12.10 18.02
CA GLY A 88 -0.11 -11.42 18.91
C GLY A 88 -1.44 -11.10 18.23
N ASP A 89 -1.80 -9.82 18.17
CA ASP A 89 -3.04 -9.30 17.58
C ASP A 89 -2.90 -8.84 16.12
N LEU A 90 -1.74 -9.09 15.47
CA LEU A 90 -1.44 -8.62 14.12
C LEU A 90 -2.55 -8.96 13.10
N GLU A 91 -3.00 -10.21 13.07
CA GLU A 91 -4.01 -10.67 12.11
C GLU A 91 -5.33 -9.89 12.26
N GLU A 92 -5.72 -9.57 13.50
CA GLU A 92 -6.92 -8.80 13.79
C GLU A 92 -6.75 -7.32 13.39
N VAL A 93 -5.59 -6.72 13.66
CA VAL A 93 -5.27 -5.35 13.23
C VAL A 93 -5.29 -5.24 11.71
N LEU A 94 -4.64 -6.17 11.01
CA LEU A 94 -4.63 -6.22 9.54
C LEU A 94 -6.04 -6.39 8.98
N ARG A 95 -6.84 -7.29 9.56
CA ARG A 95 -8.22 -7.53 9.13
C ARG A 95 -9.10 -6.28 9.26
N ARG A 96 -8.90 -5.48 10.31
CA ARG A 96 -9.66 -4.24 10.53
C ARG A 96 -9.23 -3.10 9.62
N ALA A 97 -7.94 -3.00 9.31
CA ALA A 97 -7.39 -1.95 8.46
C ALA A 97 -7.48 -2.27 6.95
N ALA A 98 -7.67 -3.53 6.56
CA ALA A 98 -7.61 -3.93 5.17
C ALA A 98 -8.69 -3.27 4.28
N MET A 99 -8.25 -2.85 3.09
CA MET A 99 -9.12 -2.52 1.96
C MET A 99 -9.82 -3.79 1.42
N LYS A 100 -10.78 -3.61 0.51
CA LYS A 100 -11.57 -4.71 -0.08
C LYS A 100 -10.71 -5.80 -0.74
N ASP A 101 -9.57 -5.42 -1.31
CA ASP A 101 -8.63 -6.30 -1.99
C ASP A 101 -7.54 -6.87 -1.04
N ARG A 102 -7.73 -6.71 0.28
CA ARG A 102 -6.77 -7.05 1.33
C ARG A 102 -5.48 -6.21 1.32
N THR A 103 -5.49 -5.03 0.71
CA THR A 103 -4.38 -4.08 0.83
C THR A 103 -4.43 -3.35 2.17
N VAL A 104 -3.30 -3.28 2.87
CA VAL A 104 -3.11 -2.42 4.05
C VAL A 104 -2.05 -1.36 3.76
N ILE A 105 -2.22 -0.15 4.25
CA ILE A 105 -1.14 0.85 4.28
C ILE A 105 -0.41 0.66 5.59
N MET A 106 0.92 0.70 5.60
CA MET A 106 1.69 0.53 6.83
C MET A 106 2.85 1.52 6.91
N THR A 107 3.10 1.99 8.13
CA THR A 107 4.30 2.74 8.47
C THR A 107 4.92 2.15 9.74
N GLN A 108 6.19 2.47 10.00
CA GLN A 108 6.91 1.98 11.16
C GLN A 108 7.57 3.13 11.90
N ILE A 109 7.40 3.13 13.23
CA ILE A 109 7.85 4.23 14.09
C ILE A 109 8.55 3.71 15.35
N ASN A 110 9.37 4.57 15.93
CA ASN A 110 9.91 4.44 17.28
C ASN A 110 9.66 5.72 18.10
N ALA A 111 10.04 5.75 19.37
CA ALA A 111 9.75 6.86 20.28
C ALA A 111 10.30 8.24 19.83
N ALA A 112 11.32 8.27 18.97
CA ALA A 112 11.85 9.53 18.44
C ALA A 112 10.85 10.26 17.53
N TRP A 113 9.87 9.53 16.97
CA TRP A 113 8.94 10.01 15.94
C TRP A 113 7.53 10.26 16.48
N THR A 114 7.30 10.14 17.80
CA THR A 114 5.96 10.23 18.40
C THR A 114 5.76 11.40 19.36
N LYS A 115 6.77 12.25 19.56
CA LYS A 115 6.62 13.47 20.38
C LYS A 115 5.62 14.43 19.73
N PRO A 116 4.91 15.28 20.49
CA PRO A 116 4.09 16.34 19.89
C PRO A 116 4.91 17.22 18.93
N GLY A 117 4.35 17.50 17.76
CA GLY A 117 5.00 18.22 16.66
C GLY A 117 6.06 17.41 15.90
N SER A 118 6.08 16.08 16.07
CA SER A 118 7.04 15.18 15.41
C SER A 118 6.63 14.81 13.98
N LEU A 119 7.41 13.93 13.35
CA LEU A 119 7.15 13.46 11.99
C LEU A 119 5.84 12.67 11.89
N LEU A 120 5.41 11.96 12.94
CA LEU A 120 4.10 11.30 12.92
C LEU A 120 2.95 12.31 12.79
N ASP A 121 3.06 13.48 13.43
CA ASP A 121 2.04 14.51 13.33
C ASP A 121 1.98 15.09 11.90
N LEU A 122 3.13 15.43 11.31
CA LEU A 122 3.20 15.91 9.92
C LEU A 122 2.70 14.86 8.92
N PHE A 123 3.06 13.59 9.15
CA PHE A 123 2.58 12.46 8.37
C PHE A 123 1.05 12.40 8.38
N LEU A 124 0.44 12.33 9.56
CA LEU A 124 -1.02 12.25 9.68
C LEU A 124 -1.73 13.53 9.19
N GLU A 125 -1.13 14.70 9.42
CA GLU A 125 -1.61 15.97 8.89
C GLU A 125 -1.67 15.96 7.36
N SER A 126 -0.61 15.49 6.70
CA SER A 126 -0.55 15.44 5.24
C SER A 126 -1.71 14.65 4.64
N PHE A 127 -2.06 13.49 5.22
CA PHE A 127 -3.24 12.75 4.77
C PHE A 127 -4.54 13.56 4.89
N ARG A 128 -4.70 14.30 6.00
CA ARG A 128 -5.91 15.08 6.30
C ARG A 128 -6.04 16.31 5.41
N THR A 129 -4.92 16.93 5.04
CA THR A 129 -4.85 18.10 4.16
C THR A 129 -4.67 17.74 2.68
N GLY A 130 -4.50 16.45 2.36
CA GLY A 130 -4.44 15.95 1.00
C GLY A 130 -5.79 16.10 0.25
N GLU A 131 -5.70 16.37 -1.06
CA GLU A 131 -6.87 16.49 -1.93
C GLU A 131 -7.39 15.11 -2.39
N GLY A 132 -8.57 15.07 -3.01
CA GLY A 132 -9.07 13.86 -3.68
C GLY A 132 -9.46 12.72 -2.73
N GLY A 133 -9.69 13.03 -1.45
CA GLY A 133 -10.15 12.07 -0.45
C GLY A 133 -9.06 11.21 0.15
N VAL A 134 -7.78 11.62 0.07
CA VAL A 134 -6.64 10.91 0.69
C VAL A 134 -6.84 10.66 2.18
N ALA A 135 -7.51 11.56 2.89
CA ALA A 135 -7.80 11.41 4.32
C ALA A 135 -8.45 10.06 4.68
N ARG A 136 -9.29 9.50 3.79
CA ARG A 136 -9.94 8.18 4.00
C ARG A 136 -8.95 7.02 4.04
N LEU A 137 -7.75 7.19 3.48
CA LEU A 137 -6.71 6.16 3.50
C LEU A 137 -6.15 5.95 4.91
N LEU A 138 -6.36 6.90 5.84
CA LEU A 138 -6.03 6.71 7.25
C LEU A 138 -6.82 5.56 7.88
N ASP A 139 -8.04 5.27 7.43
CA ASP A 139 -8.78 4.09 7.89
C ASP A 139 -8.08 2.77 7.54
N HIS A 140 -7.15 2.80 6.59
CA HIS A 140 -6.38 1.66 6.12
C HIS A 140 -4.91 1.66 6.55
N LEU A 141 -4.50 2.66 7.33
CA LEU A 141 -3.15 2.79 7.85
C LEU A 141 -2.98 1.89 9.08
N VAL A 142 -1.93 1.08 9.11
CA VAL A 142 -1.43 0.38 10.30
C VAL A 142 -0.10 1.00 10.70
N ILE A 143 -0.01 1.51 11.92
CA ILE A 143 1.23 2.05 12.47
C ILE A 143 1.89 0.97 13.32
N VAL A 144 3.06 0.52 12.86
CA VAL A 144 3.86 -0.50 13.53
C VAL A 144 4.85 0.18 14.47
N SER A 145 4.68 -0.01 15.78
CA SER A 145 5.55 0.56 16.80
C SER A 145 6.65 -0.41 17.22
N MET A 146 7.85 0.12 17.41
CA MET A 146 9.05 -0.66 17.76
C MET A 146 9.39 -0.67 19.25
N ASP A 147 8.72 0.18 20.02
CA ASP A 147 8.89 0.29 21.46
C ASP A 147 7.58 0.71 22.16
N PRO A 148 7.46 0.53 23.48
CA PRO A 148 6.23 0.82 24.22
C PRO A 148 5.79 2.29 24.15
N ALA A 149 6.72 3.25 24.14
CA ALA A 149 6.38 4.67 24.11
C ALA A 149 5.84 5.07 22.72
N ALA A 150 6.41 4.48 21.65
CA ALA A 150 5.85 4.62 20.31
C ALA A 150 4.45 4.01 20.19
N TYR A 151 4.20 2.88 20.87
CA TYR A 151 2.89 2.24 20.87
C TYR A 151 1.83 3.10 21.58
N GLU A 152 2.14 3.61 22.77
CA GLU A 152 1.26 4.53 23.49
C GLU A 152 0.98 5.80 22.69
N GLY A 153 2.03 6.41 22.12
CA GLY A 153 1.91 7.58 21.25
C GLY A 153 1.02 7.31 20.03
N CYS A 154 1.16 6.14 19.40
CA CYS A 154 0.29 5.72 18.31
C CYS A 154 -1.17 5.64 18.77
N GLN A 155 -1.45 4.96 19.89
CA GLN A 155 -2.81 4.75 20.38
C GLN A 155 -3.52 6.06 20.73
N ALA A 156 -2.77 7.11 21.05
CA ALA A 156 -3.31 8.44 21.32
C ALA A 156 -3.82 9.15 20.05
N VAL A 157 -3.26 8.84 18.86
CA VAL A 157 -3.54 9.59 17.62
C VAL A 157 -4.13 8.75 16.49
N HIS A 158 -4.11 7.42 16.61
CA HIS A 158 -4.53 6.50 15.57
C HIS A 158 -5.14 5.20 16.11
N ARG A 159 -6.03 4.60 15.32
CA ARG A 159 -6.84 3.44 15.74
C ARG A 159 -6.22 2.07 15.47
N HIS A 160 -5.29 1.98 14.52
CA HIS A 160 -4.68 0.73 14.07
C HIS A 160 -3.19 0.76 14.39
N CYS A 161 -2.88 0.44 15.64
CA CYS A 161 -1.51 0.36 16.16
C CYS A 161 -1.14 -1.10 16.36
N TYR A 162 0.07 -1.49 16.01
CA TYR A 162 0.60 -2.82 16.27
C TYR A 162 1.99 -2.73 16.90
N PHE A 163 2.17 -3.35 18.07
CA PHE A 163 3.46 -3.36 18.74
C PHE A 163 4.31 -4.54 18.28
N LEU A 164 5.30 -4.27 17.44
CA LEU A 164 6.24 -5.28 16.95
C LEU A 164 7.30 -5.57 18.01
N ARG A 165 7.05 -6.64 18.78
CA ARG A 165 8.00 -7.13 19.77
C ARG A 165 9.23 -7.72 19.08
N THR A 166 10.36 -7.06 19.24
CA THR A 166 11.66 -7.53 18.76
C THR A 166 12.50 -7.96 19.96
N THR A 167 13.15 -9.12 19.87
CA THR A 167 14.07 -9.59 20.91
C THR A 167 15.47 -9.02 20.66
N GLY A 168 16.04 -8.32 21.63
CA GLY A 168 17.50 -8.08 21.70
C GLY A 168 18.03 -6.75 21.15
N VAL A 169 17.19 -5.78 20.77
CA VAL A 169 17.63 -4.43 20.38
C VAL A 169 16.75 -3.37 21.05
N ASP A 170 17.36 -2.35 21.64
CA ASP A 170 16.65 -1.21 22.22
C ASP A 170 16.39 -0.15 21.13
N TYR A 171 15.14 0.04 20.72
CA TYR A 171 14.75 0.97 19.63
C TYR A 171 14.30 2.36 20.10
N ARG A 172 14.47 2.71 21.38
CA ARG A 172 13.93 3.96 21.97
C ARG A 172 14.51 5.28 21.43
N SER A 173 15.60 5.25 20.65
CA SER A 173 16.29 6.44 20.12
C SER A 173 16.39 6.46 18.59
N GLU A 174 16.60 7.64 18.01
CA GLU A 174 17.01 7.78 16.61
C GLU A 174 18.28 6.95 16.39
N LYS A 175 18.26 6.11 15.34
CA LYS A 175 19.39 5.26 15.01
C LYS A 175 20.20 5.93 13.91
N MET A 176 21.48 6.17 14.21
CA MET A 176 22.41 6.71 13.23
C MET A 176 22.43 5.79 12.00
N PHE A 177 22.32 6.39 10.83
CA PHE A 177 22.35 5.69 9.55
C PHE A 177 23.56 4.76 9.47
N MET A 178 23.35 3.53 8.99
CA MET A 178 24.36 2.44 8.89
C MET A 178 24.92 1.87 10.22
N SER A 179 24.43 2.30 11.38
CA SER A 179 24.76 1.62 12.65
C SER A 179 24.24 0.18 12.68
N LYS A 180 24.81 -0.67 13.55
CA LYS A 180 24.35 -2.05 13.74
C LYS A 180 22.84 -2.10 14.06
N ASP A 181 22.39 -1.26 14.98
CA ASP A 181 20.99 -1.16 15.37
C ASP A 181 20.09 -0.71 14.21
N TYR A 182 20.55 0.22 13.38
CA TYR A 182 19.85 0.63 12.16
C TYR A 182 19.70 -0.54 11.19
N LEU A 183 20.77 -1.31 10.95
CA LEU A 183 20.72 -2.49 10.09
C LEU A 183 19.75 -3.54 10.64
N GLU A 184 19.77 -3.82 11.94
CA GLU A 184 18.80 -4.73 12.56
C GLU A 184 17.36 -4.24 12.40
N MET A 185 17.12 -2.94 12.60
CA MET A 185 15.80 -2.32 12.42
C MET A 185 15.27 -2.51 10.99
N MET A 186 16.10 -2.19 10.00
CA MET A 186 15.76 -2.25 8.57
C MET A 186 15.50 -3.67 8.09
N TRP A 187 16.31 -4.63 8.54
CA TRP A 187 16.06 -6.04 8.25
C TRP A 187 14.84 -6.58 9.00
N GLY A 188 14.56 -6.10 10.21
CA GLY A 188 13.33 -6.36 10.96
C GLY A 188 12.08 -5.86 10.23
N ARG A 189 12.13 -4.64 9.66
CA ARG A 189 11.11 -4.09 8.77
C ARG A 189 10.82 -5.03 7.60
N ASN A 190 11.86 -5.42 6.88
CA ASN A 190 11.73 -6.33 5.73
C ASN A 190 11.15 -7.69 6.15
N LYS A 191 11.51 -8.20 7.33
CA LYS A 191 10.98 -9.47 7.85
C LYS A 191 9.51 -9.37 8.23
N PHE A 192 9.09 -8.24 8.81
CA PHE A 192 7.69 -7.96 9.11
C PHE A 192 6.86 -7.87 7.82
N GLN A 193 7.33 -7.14 6.82
CA GLN A 193 6.71 -7.08 5.50
C GLN A 193 6.53 -8.47 4.87
N GLN A 194 7.53 -9.35 4.98
CA GLN A 194 7.39 -10.76 4.57
C GLN A 194 6.24 -11.47 5.28
N THR A 195 6.10 -11.25 6.59
CA THR A 195 5.04 -11.87 7.40
C THR A 195 3.65 -11.43 6.92
N VAL A 196 3.48 -10.14 6.60
CA VAL A 196 2.20 -9.62 6.08
C VAL A 196 1.82 -10.28 4.75
N LEU A 197 2.79 -10.48 3.85
CA LEU A 197 2.57 -11.23 2.59
C LEU A 197 2.20 -12.69 2.86
N GLN A 198 2.87 -13.35 3.82
CA GLN A 198 2.56 -14.73 4.18
C GLN A 198 1.15 -14.90 4.78
N LEU A 199 0.63 -13.86 5.45
CA LEU A 199 -0.74 -13.79 5.94
C LEU A 199 -1.76 -13.47 4.82
N GLY A 200 -1.31 -13.27 3.58
CA GLY A 200 -2.16 -13.08 2.42
C GLY A 200 -2.64 -11.64 2.19
N TYR A 201 -2.00 -10.65 2.83
CA TYR A 201 -2.33 -9.23 2.65
C TYR A 201 -1.35 -8.57 1.68
N ASN A 202 -1.87 -7.76 0.76
CA ASN A 202 -1.01 -6.81 0.03
C ASN A 202 -0.65 -5.69 1.01
N PHE A 203 0.44 -4.99 0.75
CA PHE A 203 0.73 -3.81 1.52
C PHE A 203 1.26 -2.67 0.67
N LEU A 204 1.04 -1.45 1.15
CA LEU A 204 1.78 -0.27 0.78
C LEU A 204 2.52 0.24 2.03
N PHE A 205 3.83 0.08 2.04
CA PHE A 205 4.69 0.61 3.08
C PHE A 205 5.07 2.04 2.73
N THR A 206 5.05 2.92 3.73
CA THR A 206 5.50 4.30 3.63
C THR A 206 6.29 4.67 4.89
N ASP A 207 7.47 5.26 4.73
CA ASP A 207 8.17 5.88 5.84
C ASP A 207 7.34 7.07 6.37
N VAL A 208 7.53 7.38 7.64
CA VAL A 208 6.75 8.43 8.35
C VAL A 208 7.17 9.84 7.92
N ASP A 209 8.28 9.99 7.20
CA ASP A 209 8.75 11.25 6.61
C ASP A 209 8.36 11.39 5.12
N VAL A 210 7.30 10.67 4.72
CA VAL A 210 6.63 10.83 3.43
C VAL A 210 5.34 11.62 3.62
N MET A 211 5.23 12.78 2.99
CA MET A 211 3.99 13.57 2.96
C MET A 211 3.07 13.08 1.86
N TRP A 212 1.78 13.01 2.16
CA TRP A 212 0.73 12.53 1.26
C TRP A 212 -0.16 13.68 0.81
N PHE A 213 -0.32 13.85 -0.50
CA PHE A 213 -1.04 14.96 -1.11
C PHE A 213 -2.22 14.51 -1.97
N ARG A 214 -2.05 13.40 -2.68
CA ARG A 214 -3.07 12.77 -3.54
C ARG A 214 -2.94 11.25 -3.49
N ASP A 215 -3.98 10.56 -3.95
CA ASP A 215 -4.02 9.10 -3.97
C ASP A 215 -2.93 8.53 -4.90
N PRO A 216 -1.89 7.84 -4.37
CA PRO A 216 -0.81 7.30 -5.17
C PRO A 216 -1.16 5.97 -5.85
N PHE A 217 -2.24 5.29 -5.43
CA PHE A 217 -2.63 4.00 -6.03
C PHE A 217 -2.98 4.13 -7.50
N ARG A 218 -3.40 5.32 -7.97
CA ARG A 218 -3.63 5.61 -9.39
C ARG A 218 -2.38 5.49 -10.27
N HIS A 219 -1.19 5.51 -9.67
CA HIS A 219 0.10 5.37 -10.36
C HIS A 219 0.72 3.98 -10.20
N ILE A 220 0.07 3.08 -9.46
CA ILE A 220 0.51 1.70 -9.27
C ILE A 220 -0.23 0.83 -10.28
N SER A 221 0.53 0.14 -11.13
CA SER A 221 0.00 -0.76 -12.16
C SER A 221 -0.68 -1.98 -11.53
N MET A 222 -1.88 -2.31 -12.00
CA MET A 222 -2.58 -3.54 -11.61
C MET A 222 -1.78 -4.81 -11.95
N GLY A 223 -0.88 -4.75 -12.94
CA GLY A 223 -0.02 -5.87 -13.33
C GLY A 223 1.29 -5.98 -12.55
N ALA A 224 1.67 -4.96 -11.76
CA ALA A 224 2.94 -4.96 -11.04
C ALA A 224 2.85 -5.84 -9.79
N ASP A 225 3.76 -6.80 -9.62
CA ASP A 225 3.90 -7.59 -8.38
C ASP A 225 4.41 -6.73 -7.22
N MET A 226 5.23 -5.74 -7.56
CA MET A 226 5.87 -4.78 -6.66
C MET A 226 5.95 -3.43 -7.35
N ALA A 227 5.64 -2.35 -6.64
CA ALA A 227 5.88 -0.98 -7.08
C ALA A 227 6.68 -0.23 -6.02
N ILE A 228 7.82 0.35 -6.37
CA ILE A 228 8.78 0.94 -5.43
C ILE A 228 9.16 2.35 -5.88
N SER A 229 9.28 3.29 -4.94
CA SER A 229 9.81 4.62 -5.23
C SER A 229 11.28 4.56 -5.60
N THR A 230 11.83 5.68 -6.07
CA THR A 230 13.22 5.77 -6.49
C THR A 230 13.89 7.01 -5.93
N ASP A 231 15.18 6.89 -5.58
CA ASP A 231 16.03 8.05 -5.35
C ASP A 231 16.38 8.73 -6.69
N VAL A 232 16.51 7.95 -7.76
CA VAL A 232 16.71 8.44 -9.13
C VAL A 232 15.86 7.62 -10.10
N PHE A 233 14.89 8.28 -10.73
CA PHE A 233 14.07 7.75 -11.82
C PHE A 233 14.70 8.06 -13.18
N MET A 234 14.95 7.01 -13.96
CA MET A 234 15.65 7.05 -15.25
C MET A 234 14.69 7.12 -16.45
N GLY A 235 13.38 7.26 -16.20
CA GLY A 235 12.36 7.49 -17.24
C GLY A 235 11.48 6.27 -17.56
N ASP A 236 12.06 5.08 -17.68
CA ASP A 236 11.28 3.85 -17.91
C ASP A 236 10.86 3.21 -16.56
N PRO A 237 9.56 3.11 -16.25
CA PRO A 237 9.06 2.53 -15.01
C PRO A 237 9.31 1.03 -14.86
N TYR A 238 9.72 0.30 -15.89
CA TYR A 238 10.03 -1.14 -15.78
C TYR A 238 11.51 -1.44 -15.98
N SER A 239 12.34 -0.41 -16.17
CA SER A 239 13.79 -0.60 -16.24
C SER A 239 14.36 -0.93 -14.87
N LEU A 240 14.99 -2.09 -14.76
CA LEU A 240 15.75 -2.47 -13.57
C LEU A 240 17.00 -1.59 -13.35
N GLY A 241 17.32 -0.66 -14.27
CA GLY A 241 18.37 0.34 -14.09
C GLY A 241 18.01 1.48 -13.13
N ASN A 242 16.75 1.63 -12.73
CA ASN A 242 16.33 2.63 -11.73
C ASN A 242 16.95 2.37 -10.35
N PHE A 243 17.06 3.40 -9.51
CA PHE A 243 17.62 3.32 -8.17
C PHE A 243 16.48 3.29 -7.12
N PRO A 244 16.04 2.10 -6.66
CA PRO A 244 14.88 1.98 -5.78
C PRO A 244 15.14 2.55 -4.39
N ASN A 245 14.11 3.14 -3.80
CA ASN A 245 14.08 3.60 -2.42
C ASN A 245 13.04 2.80 -1.61
N GLY A 246 13.42 2.30 -0.43
CA GLY A 246 12.56 1.45 0.40
C GLY A 246 11.51 2.20 1.22
N GLY A 247 11.51 3.53 1.19
CA GLY A 247 10.60 4.37 1.98
C GLY A 247 9.20 4.53 1.40
N PHE A 248 8.96 4.08 0.17
CA PHE A 248 7.61 3.96 -0.37
C PHE A 248 7.51 2.74 -1.29
N LEU A 249 6.74 1.73 -0.87
CA LEU A 249 6.79 0.40 -1.47
C LEU A 249 5.44 -0.32 -1.39
N PHE A 250 4.83 -0.59 -2.54
CA PHE A 250 3.70 -1.50 -2.67
C PHE A 250 4.13 -2.90 -3.08
N VAL A 251 3.54 -3.93 -2.47
CA VAL A 251 3.77 -5.34 -2.83
C VAL A 251 2.46 -6.11 -2.77
N ARG A 252 2.15 -6.83 -3.85
CA ARG A 252 1.00 -7.75 -3.89
C ARG A 252 1.36 -9.06 -3.22
N SER A 253 0.49 -9.60 -2.38
CA SER A 253 0.65 -10.92 -1.81
C SER A 253 0.51 -12.00 -2.89
N SER A 254 1.59 -12.75 -3.14
CA SER A 254 1.59 -13.93 -3.99
C SER A 254 2.75 -14.85 -3.61
N ASN A 255 2.75 -16.08 -4.12
CA ASN A 255 3.88 -16.99 -3.93
C ASN A 255 5.19 -16.37 -4.46
N LYS A 256 5.15 -15.62 -5.57
CA LYS A 256 6.33 -14.95 -6.15
C LYS A 256 6.93 -13.93 -5.19
N THR A 257 6.10 -13.08 -4.59
CA THR A 257 6.57 -11.99 -3.72
C THR A 257 6.98 -12.51 -2.34
N VAL A 258 6.32 -13.56 -1.83
CA VAL A 258 6.79 -14.26 -0.62
C VAL A 258 8.17 -14.88 -0.84
N GLU A 259 8.42 -15.50 -2.00
CA GLU A 259 9.75 -16.02 -2.35
C GLU A 259 10.79 -14.91 -2.57
N LEU A 260 10.41 -13.79 -3.20
CA LEU A 260 11.27 -12.61 -3.32
C LEU A 260 11.76 -12.16 -1.94
N TYR A 261 10.84 -11.99 -0.98
CA TYR A 261 11.19 -11.57 0.38
C TYR A 261 12.04 -12.60 1.12
N ARG A 262 11.85 -13.91 0.86
CA ARG A 262 12.73 -14.96 1.39
C ARG A 262 14.15 -14.82 0.85
N SER A 263 14.33 -14.62 -0.45
CA SER A 263 15.64 -14.38 -1.06
C SER A 263 16.25 -13.06 -0.60
N TRP A 264 15.43 -12.03 -0.40
CA TRP A 264 15.87 -10.73 0.11
C TRP A 264 16.45 -10.85 1.52
N GLN A 265 15.73 -11.52 2.43
CA GLN A 265 16.22 -11.83 3.79
C GLN A 265 17.52 -12.66 3.78
N GLN A 266 17.60 -13.67 2.92
CA GLN A 266 18.83 -14.48 2.77
C GLN A 266 20.01 -13.64 2.26
N GLY A 267 19.74 -12.59 1.48
CA GLY A 267 20.73 -11.64 1.00
C GLY A 267 21.55 -10.98 2.11
N ARG A 268 21.02 -10.89 3.34
CA ARG A 268 21.75 -10.43 4.52
C ARG A 268 23.05 -11.20 4.76
N TRP A 269 23.04 -12.50 4.50
CA TRP A 269 24.21 -13.38 4.68
C TRP A 269 25.13 -13.35 3.46
N ARG A 270 24.58 -13.18 2.26
CA ARG A 270 25.36 -13.07 1.01
C ARG A 270 26.08 -11.72 0.89
N PHE A 271 25.50 -10.66 1.44
CA PHE A 271 25.97 -9.28 1.31
C PHE A 271 26.11 -8.63 2.69
N PHE A 272 27.03 -9.15 3.50
CA PHE A 272 27.23 -8.73 4.88
C PHE A 272 27.49 -7.22 5.01
N GLY A 273 26.88 -6.60 6.03
CA GLY A 273 27.04 -5.17 6.33
C GLY A 273 26.19 -4.22 5.46
N LYS A 274 25.45 -4.73 4.48
CA LYS A 274 24.52 -3.94 3.67
C LYS A 274 23.13 -3.89 4.29
N HIS A 275 22.46 -2.75 4.13
CA HIS A 275 21.04 -2.62 4.45
C HIS A 275 20.18 -3.26 3.35
N GLU A 276 18.89 -3.43 3.64
CA GLU A 276 17.94 -4.14 2.79
C GLU A 276 17.75 -3.49 1.41
N GLN A 277 17.65 -2.17 1.30
CA GLN A 277 17.51 -1.48 -0.01
C GLN A 277 18.75 -1.71 -0.90
N ASP A 278 19.94 -1.64 -0.32
CA ASP A 278 21.20 -1.95 -1.00
C ASP A 278 21.22 -3.38 -1.53
N VAL A 279 20.80 -4.34 -0.71
CA VAL A 279 20.69 -5.75 -1.10
C VAL A 279 19.65 -5.95 -2.19
N PHE A 280 18.50 -5.27 -2.11
CA PHE A 280 17.50 -5.33 -3.18
C PHE A 280 18.09 -4.92 -4.53
N ASN A 281 18.84 -3.81 -4.54
CA ASN A 281 19.47 -3.30 -5.74
C ASN A 281 20.43 -4.32 -6.36
N LEU A 282 21.13 -5.10 -5.53
CA LEU A 282 22.04 -6.16 -5.98
C LEU A 282 21.32 -7.42 -6.49
N ILE A 283 20.16 -7.77 -5.96
CA ILE A 283 19.47 -9.02 -6.30
C ILE A 283 18.33 -8.85 -7.31
N LYS A 284 17.79 -7.65 -7.49
CA LYS A 284 16.54 -7.42 -8.26
C LYS A 284 16.61 -7.98 -9.69
N HIS A 285 17.76 -7.92 -10.37
CA HIS A 285 17.93 -8.48 -11.71
C HIS A 285 17.79 -10.01 -11.70
N GLU A 286 18.53 -10.67 -10.81
CA GLU A 286 18.48 -12.13 -10.64
C GLU A 286 17.07 -12.59 -10.25
N GLN A 287 16.46 -11.91 -9.28
CA GLN A 287 15.14 -12.31 -8.76
C GLN A 287 14.02 -12.01 -9.75
N ALA A 288 14.06 -10.88 -10.46
CA ALA A 288 13.03 -10.55 -11.46
C ALA A 288 13.01 -11.60 -12.58
N ALA A 289 14.17 -12.02 -13.07
CA ALA A 289 14.27 -13.08 -14.07
C ALA A 289 13.81 -14.44 -13.52
N ARG A 290 14.31 -14.84 -12.34
CA ARG A 290 14.03 -16.16 -11.74
C ARG A 290 12.55 -16.36 -11.37
N LEU A 291 11.92 -15.32 -10.82
CA LEU A 291 10.55 -15.37 -10.32
C LEU A 291 9.53 -14.80 -11.31
N GLN A 292 9.99 -14.28 -12.46
CA GLN A 292 9.17 -13.59 -13.45
C GLN A 292 8.36 -12.46 -12.79
N LEU A 293 9.06 -11.59 -12.04
CA LEU A 293 8.43 -10.48 -11.32
C LEU A 293 8.25 -9.29 -12.26
N THR A 294 7.09 -8.66 -12.18
CA THR A 294 6.88 -7.32 -12.72
C THR A 294 7.13 -6.30 -11.62
N ILE A 295 8.31 -5.67 -11.66
CA ILE A 295 8.70 -4.60 -10.73
C ILE A 295 8.49 -3.26 -11.42
N GLN A 296 7.63 -2.42 -10.85
CA GLN A 296 7.42 -1.05 -11.29
C GLN A 296 8.23 -0.10 -10.41
N PHE A 297 8.98 0.80 -11.03
CA PHE A 297 9.62 1.94 -10.40
C PHE A 297 8.72 3.16 -10.57
N LEU A 298 8.40 3.82 -9.47
CA LEU A 298 7.43 4.91 -9.45
C LEU A 298 8.10 6.21 -9.91
N ASP A 299 7.46 6.87 -10.89
CA ASP A 299 7.94 8.13 -11.46
C ASP A 299 7.94 9.24 -10.39
N THR A 300 9.11 9.89 -10.23
CA THR A 300 9.34 10.94 -9.24
C THR A 300 8.56 12.23 -9.49
N THR A 301 7.94 12.36 -10.67
CA THR A 301 6.92 13.38 -10.96
C THR A 301 5.73 13.28 -10.00
N TYR A 302 5.31 12.05 -9.67
CA TYR A 302 4.13 11.78 -8.83
C TYR A 302 4.52 11.31 -7.43
N ILE A 303 5.52 10.43 -7.32
CA ILE A 303 6.01 9.85 -6.06
C ILE A 303 7.40 10.44 -5.81
N SER A 304 7.40 11.70 -5.36
CA SER A 304 8.59 12.53 -5.35
C SER A 304 9.43 12.33 -4.08
N GLY A 305 10.62 12.91 -4.09
CA GLY A 305 11.44 13.04 -2.90
C GLY A 305 12.57 14.04 -3.11
N PHE A 306 13.25 14.46 -2.04
CA PHE A 306 14.31 15.48 -2.16
C PHE A 306 15.49 15.05 -3.04
N CYS A 307 15.75 13.74 -3.21
CA CYS A 307 16.78 13.28 -4.17
C CYS A 307 16.47 13.68 -5.63
N GLN A 308 15.18 13.70 -5.99
CA GLN A 308 14.69 14.07 -7.32
C GLN A 308 13.34 14.75 -7.19
N LEU A 309 13.38 16.03 -6.86
CA LEU A 309 12.21 16.81 -6.50
C LEU A 309 11.40 17.24 -7.73
N SER A 310 10.13 16.84 -7.76
CA SER A 310 9.15 17.31 -8.74
C SER A 310 8.81 18.76 -8.46
N LYS A 311 8.79 19.61 -9.49
CA LYS A 311 8.34 21.00 -9.39
C LYS A 311 6.86 21.19 -9.72
N ASP A 312 6.18 20.10 -10.09
CA ASP A 312 4.81 20.11 -10.57
C ASP A 312 3.84 19.74 -9.43
N LEU A 313 3.39 20.76 -8.71
CA LEU A 313 2.45 20.61 -7.58
C LEU A 313 1.06 20.13 -8.05
N ASP A 314 0.71 20.25 -9.33
CA ASP A 314 -0.55 19.73 -9.87
C ASP A 314 -0.55 18.20 -9.99
N LYS A 315 0.64 17.58 -10.09
CA LYS A 315 0.78 16.12 -10.28
C LYS A 315 1.13 15.37 -9.01
N ILE A 316 1.93 15.97 -8.14
CA ILE A 316 2.52 15.27 -6.99
C ILE A 316 1.44 14.57 -6.13
N CYS A 317 1.74 13.32 -5.75
CA CYS A 317 0.92 12.49 -4.89
C CYS A 317 1.57 12.29 -3.53
N THR A 318 2.88 12.07 -3.50
CA THR A 318 3.66 11.99 -2.26
C THR A 318 5.00 12.68 -2.41
N LEU A 319 5.61 13.05 -1.28
CA LEU A 319 6.95 13.61 -1.21
C LEU A 319 7.69 13.02 -0.01
N HIS A 320 8.79 12.31 -0.28
CA HIS A 320 9.66 11.71 0.72
C HIS A 320 10.83 12.65 1.07
N ALA A 321 11.13 12.82 2.36
CA ALA A 321 12.39 13.42 2.80
C ALA A 321 13.62 12.46 2.67
N ASN A 322 13.73 11.75 1.54
CA ASN A 322 14.93 10.99 1.19
C ASN A 322 16.10 11.94 0.88
N CYS A 323 17.33 11.43 0.84
CA CYS A 323 18.55 12.25 0.74
C CYS A 323 18.71 13.35 1.82
N CYS A 324 17.97 13.25 2.93
CA CYS A 324 18.04 14.16 4.06
C CYS A 324 18.47 13.42 5.31
N VAL A 325 19.46 13.95 6.01
CA VAL A 325 20.01 13.32 7.22
C VAL A 325 19.65 14.15 8.45
N GLY A 326 19.14 13.46 9.48
CA GLY A 326 18.84 14.05 10.78
C GLY A 326 17.39 14.50 10.93
N LEU A 327 16.79 14.12 12.06
CA LEU A 327 15.40 14.41 12.39
C LEU A 327 15.04 15.91 12.34
N ALA A 328 15.90 16.79 12.85
CA ALA A 328 15.63 18.22 12.88
C ALA A 328 15.55 18.85 11.48
N ALA A 329 16.44 18.45 10.57
CA ALA A 329 16.45 18.92 9.19
C ALA A 329 15.20 18.45 8.44
N LYS A 330 14.82 17.17 8.60
CA LYS A 330 13.59 16.60 8.04
C LYS A 330 12.36 17.37 8.52
N LEU A 331 12.23 17.59 9.83
CA LEU A 331 11.09 18.31 10.40
C LEU A 331 10.96 19.74 9.87
N HIS A 332 12.08 20.45 9.74
CA HIS A 332 12.08 21.82 9.23
C HIS A 332 11.55 21.87 7.79
N ASP A 333 12.14 21.09 6.89
CA ASP A 333 11.80 21.15 5.47
C ASP A 333 10.43 20.55 5.16
N LEU A 334 10.01 19.50 5.88
CA LEU A 334 8.67 18.92 5.71
C LEU A 334 7.54 19.85 6.18
N ARG A 335 7.77 20.67 7.22
CA ARG A 335 6.81 21.74 7.58
C ARG A 335 6.68 22.76 6.46
N SER A 336 7.81 23.22 5.92
CA SER A 336 7.83 24.14 4.78
C SER A 336 7.09 23.56 3.55
N VAL A 337 7.26 22.26 3.29
CA VAL A 337 6.52 21.54 2.24
C VAL A 337 5.01 21.57 2.49
N LEU A 338 4.54 21.33 3.73
CA LEU A 338 3.12 21.39 4.07
C LEU A 338 2.55 22.82 4.03
N ASP A 339 3.32 23.83 4.39
CA ASP A 339 2.93 25.24 4.27
C ASP A 339 2.70 25.62 2.80
N VAL A 340 3.63 25.23 1.92
CA VAL A 340 3.50 25.44 0.47
C VAL A 340 2.28 24.70 -0.08
N TRP A 341 2.09 23.44 0.32
CA TRP A 341 0.94 22.64 -0.09
C TRP A 341 -0.40 23.27 0.34
N THR A 342 -0.48 23.75 1.58
CA THR A 342 -1.67 24.41 2.13
C THR A 342 -1.98 25.69 1.35
N ASN A 343 -0.97 26.51 1.05
CA ASN A 343 -1.14 27.72 0.24
C ASN A 343 -1.58 27.41 -1.19
N TYR A 344 -0.97 26.39 -1.81
CA TYR A 344 -1.31 25.96 -3.17
C TYR A 344 -2.76 25.44 -3.25
N THR A 345 -3.21 24.65 -2.28
CA THR A 345 -4.57 24.07 -2.28
C THR A 345 -5.64 25.09 -1.92
N ALA A 346 -5.32 26.12 -1.15
CA ALA A 346 -6.22 27.23 -0.85
C ALA A 346 -6.41 28.22 -2.03
N ALA A 347 -5.54 28.14 -3.05
CA ALA A 347 -5.52 29.10 -4.15
C ALA A 347 -6.59 28.84 -5.23
N PRO A 348 -7.05 29.88 -5.94
CA PRO A 348 -7.93 29.72 -7.09
C PRO A 348 -7.30 28.81 -8.17
N PRO A 349 -8.07 28.00 -8.90
CA PRO A 349 -7.54 27.08 -9.91
C PRO A 349 -6.69 27.76 -11.00
N GLU A 350 -6.94 29.03 -11.31
CA GLU A 350 -6.15 29.82 -12.26
C GLU A 350 -4.73 30.12 -11.75
N ASP A 351 -4.56 30.39 -10.46
CA ASP A 351 -3.26 30.64 -9.85
C ASP A 351 -2.42 29.37 -9.77
N ARG A 352 -3.07 28.23 -9.52
CA ARG A 352 -2.44 26.91 -9.55
C ARG A 352 -1.92 26.60 -10.96
N ARG A 353 -2.77 26.75 -11.99
CA ARG A 353 -2.40 26.54 -13.40
C ARG A 353 -1.35 27.52 -13.91
N ALA A 354 -1.29 28.72 -13.34
CA ALA A 354 -0.28 29.72 -13.68
C ALA A 354 1.11 29.40 -13.10
N GLY A 355 1.26 28.34 -12.30
CA GLY A 355 2.55 27.92 -11.74
C GLY A 355 3.13 28.91 -10.71
N LYS A 356 2.25 29.63 -10.00
CA LYS A 356 2.65 30.65 -8.99
C LYS A 356 3.21 30.05 -7.69
N PHE A 357 3.08 28.74 -7.50
CA PHE A 357 3.51 28.03 -6.29
C PHE A 357 4.74 27.18 -6.59
N GLN A 358 5.76 27.31 -5.75
CA GLN A 358 7.00 26.55 -5.81
C GLN A 358 7.42 26.18 -4.39
N TRP A 359 8.22 25.13 -4.29
CA TRP A 359 8.86 24.77 -3.02
C TRP A 359 9.78 25.91 -2.56
N ASN A 360 9.83 26.14 -1.25
CA ASN A 360 10.76 27.10 -0.67
C ASN A 360 12.18 26.54 -0.78
N LEU A 361 13.00 27.16 -1.64
CA LEU A 361 14.37 26.73 -1.93
C LEU A 361 15.38 27.87 -1.64
N PRO A 362 16.58 27.54 -1.15
CA PRO A 362 16.99 26.22 -0.66
C PRO A 362 16.36 25.91 0.72
N GLY A 363 16.10 24.63 0.98
CA GLY A 363 15.85 24.09 2.31
C GLY A 363 17.15 23.64 2.99
N ILE A 364 17.06 23.02 4.17
CA ILE A 364 18.23 22.39 4.82
C ILE A 364 18.69 21.16 4.04
N CYS A 365 17.74 20.39 3.52
CA CYS A 365 17.90 19.17 2.74
C CYS A 365 17.52 19.32 1.27
N ILE A 366 16.74 20.36 0.94
CA ILE A 366 16.30 20.61 -0.43
C ILE A 366 17.27 21.59 -1.10
N HIS A 367 18.05 21.11 -2.06
CA HIS A 367 19.13 21.88 -2.68
C HIS A 367 18.82 22.37 -4.10
#